data_AF-A0A3D2FND5-F1
#
_entry.id   AF-A0A3D2FND5-F1
#
_cell.length_a   1.000
_cell.length_b   1.000
_cell.length_c   1.000
_cell.angle_alpha   90.00
_cell.angle_beta   90.00
_cell.angle_gamma   90.00
#
_symmetry.space_group_name_H-M   'P 1'
#
loop_
_entity.id
_entity.type
_entity.pdbx_description
1 polymer ?
#
loop_
_entity_poly.entity_id
_entity_poly.type
_entity_poly.pdbx_seq_one_letter_code
_entity_poly.pdbx_strand_id
1 'polypeptide(L)'
;MNQNKKLIYSLVVASGLVLVWTIYADQGVDLKPDIVEDETPLILVDGKVPPRLSNFVMHMQFIDENTCLKCHKEEREMDFGSGPVTAKKMTHEMRENCVSCHLLPK
;
A
#
# COMPACT_ATOMS: atom_id res chain seq x y z
N MET A 1 -37.52 -11.15 -41.56
CA MET A 1 -36.54 -11.02 -40.47
C MET A 1 -35.54 -12.17 -40.60
N ASN A 2 -34.32 -11.90 -41.03
CA ASN A 2 -33.34 -12.90 -41.49
C ASN A 2 -33.01 -13.88 -40.34
N GLN A 3 -33.33 -15.17 -40.50
CA GLN A 3 -33.07 -16.22 -39.50
C GLN A 3 -31.59 -16.24 -39.07
N ASN A 4 -30.71 -15.91 -40.01
CA ASN A 4 -29.26 -15.85 -39.82
C ASN A 4 -28.81 -14.75 -38.85
N LYS A 5 -29.61 -13.69 -38.64
CA LYS A 5 -29.25 -12.61 -37.69
C LYS A 5 -29.17 -13.13 -36.27
N LYS A 6 -30.11 -13.98 -35.84
CA LYS A 6 -30.11 -14.58 -34.50
C LYS A 6 -28.89 -15.48 -34.29
N LEU A 7 -28.54 -16.25 -35.31
CA LEU A 7 -27.34 -17.08 -35.33
C LEU A 7 -26.07 -16.24 -35.19
N ILE A 8 -25.93 -15.17 -35.98
CA ILE A 8 -24.78 -14.27 -35.92
C ILE A 8 -24.67 -13.62 -34.53
N TYR A 9 -25.77 -13.10 -33.99
CA TYR A 9 -25.75 -12.50 -32.63
C TYR A 9 -25.36 -13.52 -31.56
N SER A 10 -25.85 -14.76 -31.64
CA SER A 10 -25.47 -15.81 -30.69
C SER A 10 -23.98 -16.14 -30.76
N LEU A 11 -23.39 -16.12 -31.96
CA LEU A 11 -21.99 -16.44 -32.17
C LEU A 11 -21.07 -15.34 -31.64
N VAL A 12 -21.47 -14.07 -31.78
CA VAL A 12 -20.75 -12.91 -31.21
C VAL A 12 -20.77 -12.94 -29.68
N VAL A 13 -21.91 -13.29 -29.08
CA VAL A 13 -22.01 -13.39 -27.61
C VAL A 13 -21.16 -14.55 -27.10
N ALA A 14 -21.22 -15.71 -27.76
CA ALA A 14 -20.43 -16.88 -27.38
C ALA A 14 -18.92 -16.62 -27.49
N SER A 15 -18.45 -15.98 -28.56
CA SER A 15 -17.03 -15.65 -28.70
C SER A 15 -16.56 -14.65 -27.65
N GLY A 16 -17.40 -13.66 -27.29
CA GLY A 16 -17.11 -12.73 -26.19
C GLY A 16 -16.94 -13.43 -24.85
N LEU A 17 -17.82 -14.38 -24.52
CA LEU A 17 -17.71 -15.17 -23.30
C LEU A 17 -16.44 -16.04 -23.28
N VAL A 18 -16.09 -16.67 -24.40
CA VAL A 18 -14.86 -17.47 -24.51
C VAL A 18 -13.63 -16.59 -24.30
N LEU A 19 -13.58 -15.39 -24.89
CA LEU A 19 -12.46 -14.47 -24.71
C LEU A 19 -12.28 -14.06 -23.24
N VAL A 20 -13.37 -13.67 -22.57
CA VAL A 20 -13.35 -13.34 -21.13
C VAL A 20 -12.84 -14.52 -20.32
N TRP A 21 -13.30 -15.74 -20.65
CA TRP A 21 -12.89 -16.95 -19.94
C TRP A 21 -11.41 -17.27 -20.15
N THR A 22 -10.89 -17.11 -21.37
CA THR A 22 -9.46 -17.31 -21.66
C THR A 22 -8.57 -16.31 -20.92
N ILE A 23 -8.98 -15.05 -20.84
CA ILE A 23 -8.25 -14.03 -20.06
C ILE A 23 -8.26 -14.38 -18.58
N TYR A 24 -9.42 -14.76 -18.04
CA TYR A 24 -9.56 -15.10 -16.62
C TYR A 24 -8.78 -16.38 -16.24
N ALA A 25 -8.75 -17.38 -17.13
CA ALA A 25 -8.00 -18.61 -16.93
C ALA A 25 -6.48 -18.39 -17.03
N ASP A 26 -6.02 -17.54 -17.94
CA ASP A 26 -4.59 -17.20 -18.12
C ASP A 26 -4.08 -16.28 -17.01
N GLN A 27 -4.94 -15.38 -16.51
CA GLN A 27 -4.59 -14.45 -15.44
C GLN A 27 -4.30 -15.10 -14.10
N GLY A 28 -4.52 -16.42 -13.96
CA GLY A 28 -4.11 -17.20 -12.79
C GLY A 28 -4.39 -16.43 -11.51
N VAL A 29 -5.61 -15.88 -11.38
CA VAL A 29 -6.00 -14.96 -10.33
C VAL A 29 -6.02 -15.78 -9.04
N ASP A 30 -4.84 -15.97 -8.49
CA ASP A 30 -4.61 -16.42 -7.14
C ASP A 30 -5.25 -15.31 -6.31
N LEU A 31 -6.49 -15.54 -5.87
CA LEU A 31 -7.12 -14.80 -4.78
C LEU A 31 -6.35 -15.14 -3.50
N LYS A 32 -5.03 -15.01 -3.51
CA LYS A 32 -4.28 -14.78 -2.30
C LYS A 32 -4.70 -13.37 -1.89
N PRO A 33 -5.40 -13.21 -0.76
CA PRO A 33 -5.28 -11.91 -0.10
C PRO A 33 -3.78 -11.67 0.01
N ASP A 34 -3.32 -10.47 -0.36
CA ASP A 34 -2.04 -9.95 0.09
C ASP A 34 -2.08 -9.97 1.63
N ILE A 35 -1.89 -11.15 2.22
CA ILE A 35 -1.33 -11.27 3.55
C ILE A 35 0.09 -10.83 3.27
N VAL A 36 0.29 -9.53 3.40
CA VAL A 36 1.59 -8.86 3.45
C VAL A 36 2.46 -9.77 4.29
N GLU A 37 3.30 -10.56 3.61
CA GLU A 37 4.27 -11.41 4.25
C GLU A 37 5.12 -10.42 5.05
N ASP A 38 5.09 -10.57 6.37
CA ASP A 38 5.82 -9.73 7.31
C ASP A 38 7.30 -10.04 7.17
N GLU A 39 7.88 -9.64 6.02
CA GLU A 39 9.27 -9.83 5.72
C GLU A 39 10.07 -8.89 6.61
N THR A 40 10.88 -9.53 7.45
CA THR A 40 11.91 -9.01 8.36
C THR A 40 11.44 -8.45 9.70
N PRO A 41 12.06 -8.91 10.81
CA PRO A 41 11.68 -8.48 12.15
C PRO A 41 12.06 -7.01 12.31
N LEU A 42 11.05 -6.15 12.40
CA LEU A 42 11.20 -4.84 13.00
C LEU A 42 11.81 -5.05 14.40
N ILE A 43 12.96 -4.43 14.67
CA ILE A 43 13.62 -4.52 15.97
C ILE A 43 12.60 -4.12 17.04
N LEU A 44 12.31 -5.02 17.97
CA LEU A 44 11.42 -4.74 19.09
C LEU A 44 12.05 -3.66 19.96
N VAL A 45 11.42 -2.50 20.00
CA VAL A 45 11.78 -1.40 20.90
C VAL A 45 10.82 -1.46 22.08
N ASP A 46 11.33 -1.81 23.25
CA ASP A 46 10.53 -1.90 24.49
C ASP A 46 9.31 -2.85 24.36
N GLY A 47 9.49 -3.94 23.63
CA GLY A 47 8.43 -4.93 23.37
C GLY A 47 7.37 -4.49 22.36
N LYS A 48 7.54 -3.33 21.71
CA LYS A 48 6.66 -2.81 20.66
C LYS A 48 7.36 -2.82 19.31
N VAL A 49 6.58 -3.13 18.28
CA VAL A 49 7.03 -3.09 16.88
C VAL A 49 7.01 -1.63 16.41
N PRO A 50 8.16 -1.06 15.99
CA PRO A 50 8.17 0.29 15.42
C PRO A 50 7.30 0.34 14.14
N PRO A 51 6.52 1.41 13.95
CA PRO A 51 5.73 1.57 12.73
C PRO A 51 6.64 1.67 11.51
N ARG A 52 6.23 1.01 10.42
CA ARG A 52 6.83 1.22 9.09
C ARG A 52 6.53 2.63 8.62
N LEU A 53 7.52 3.29 8.01
CA LEU A 53 7.30 4.57 7.36
C LEU A 53 6.38 4.36 6.16
N SER A 54 5.32 5.15 6.07
CA SER A 54 4.40 5.08 4.92
C SER A 54 5.08 5.63 3.66
N ASN A 55 4.56 5.28 2.48
CA ASN A 55 4.96 5.82 1.16
C ASN A 55 4.62 7.32 0.97
N PHE A 56 4.57 8.08 2.05
CA PHE A 56 4.32 9.51 2.02
C PHE A 56 5.59 10.25 1.59
N VAL A 57 5.48 11.21 0.68
CA VAL A 57 6.65 11.89 0.05
C VAL A 57 7.60 12.47 1.11
N MET A 58 7.07 12.97 2.22
CA MET A 58 7.88 13.53 3.32
C MET A 58 8.58 12.47 4.19
N HIS A 59 8.21 11.20 4.09
CA HIS A 59 8.94 10.07 4.68
C HIS A 59 10.03 9.54 3.73
N MET A 60 10.00 9.92 2.45
CA MET A 60 10.90 9.43 1.40
C MET A 60 12.03 10.42 1.05
N GLN A 61 11.87 11.70 1.40
CA GLN A 61 12.83 12.75 1.06
C GLN A 61 13.46 13.34 2.32
N PHE A 62 14.80 13.28 2.39
CA PHE A 62 15.65 13.83 3.46
C PHE A 62 15.37 13.23 4.84
N ILE A 63 15.99 12.08 5.09
CA ILE A 63 15.86 11.34 6.34
C ILE A 63 16.98 11.77 7.28
N ASP A 64 16.67 12.71 8.16
CA ASP A 64 17.50 13.09 9.29
C ASP A 64 16.60 13.30 10.52
N GLU A 65 17.17 13.23 11.70
CA GLU A 65 16.41 13.32 12.95
C GLU A 65 15.64 14.63 13.05
N ASN A 66 16.21 15.73 12.56
CA ASN A 66 15.57 17.04 12.63
C ASN A 66 14.34 17.10 11.73
N THR A 67 14.35 16.49 10.55
CA THR A 67 13.19 16.42 9.66
C THR A 67 12.08 15.56 10.25
N CYS A 68 12.41 14.39 10.82
CA CYS A 68 11.43 13.53 11.51
C CYS A 68 10.78 14.26 12.70
N LEU A 69 11.59 14.94 13.52
CA LEU A 69 11.13 15.64 14.72
C LEU A 69 10.24 16.85 14.41
N LYS A 70 10.31 17.42 13.20
CA LYS A 70 9.36 18.47 12.81
C LYS A 70 7.91 18.02 12.96
N CYS A 71 7.63 16.73 12.78
CA CYS A 71 6.28 16.17 12.83
C CYS A 71 6.04 15.25 14.03
N HIS A 72 7.06 14.52 14.51
CA HIS A 72 6.88 13.46 15.53
C HIS A 72 7.24 13.88 16.97
N LYS A 73 7.67 15.13 17.17
CA LYS A 73 7.93 15.66 18.52
C LYS A 73 6.65 15.76 19.36
N GLU A 74 5.52 16.11 18.72
CA GLU A 74 4.20 16.29 19.34
C GLU A 74 3.12 15.80 18.38
N GLU A 75 1.96 15.42 18.92
CA GLU A 75 0.84 14.97 18.10
C GLU A 75 0.12 16.18 17.49
N ARG A 76 -0.09 16.16 16.18
CA ARG A 76 -0.80 17.22 15.46
C ARG A 76 -1.40 16.76 14.16
N GLU A 77 -2.47 17.43 13.75
CA GLU A 77 -3.05 17.30 12.42
C GLU A 77 -2.34 18.26 11.45
N MET A 78 -2.09 17.78 10.24
CA MET A 78 -1.42 18.53 9.18
C MET A 78 -2.13 18.27 7.85
N ASP A 79 -2.16 19.26 6.97
CA ASP A 79 -2.67 19.07 5.62
C ASP A 79 -1.53 19.30 4.62
N PHE A 80 -1.29 18.28 3.78
CA PHE A 80 -0.28 18.31 2.72
C PHE A 80 -0.91 18.34 1.32
N GLY A 81 -2.16 18.81 1.21
CA GLY A 81 -2.90 18.95 -0.04
C GLY A 81 -3.62 17.68 -0.52
N SER A 82 -3.44 16.57 0.20
CA SER A 82 -4.12 15.29 -0.03
C SER A 82 -5.17 14.96 1.05
N GLY A 83 -5.43 15.92 1.94
CA GLY A 83 -6.32 15.78 3.09
C GLY A 83 -5.57 15.80 4.43
N PRO A 84 -6.32 15.80 5.54
CA PRO A 84 -5.74 15.84 6.87
C PRO A 84 -5.00 14.53 7.20
N VAL A 85 -3.77 14.67 7.67
CA VAL A 85 -2.91 13.60 8.15
C VAL A 85 -2.51 13.90 9.58
N THR A 86 -2.75 12.97 10.49
CA THR A 86 -2.32 13.08 11.88
C THR A 86 -0.90 12.52 12.03
N ALA A 87 0.08 13.38 12.34
CA ALA A 87 1.37 12.91 12.83
C ALA A 87 1.25 12.61 14.32
N LYS A 88 1.54 11.37 14.70
CA LYS A 88 1.55 10.94 16.09
C LYS A 88 2.88 11.28 16.76
N LYS A 89 2.81 11.64 18.04
CA LYS A 89 4.00 11.78 18.89
C LYS A 89 4.73 10.45 19.04
N MET A 90 6.05 10.47 19.09
CA MET A 90 6.86 9.30 19.46
C MET A 90 6.43 8.76 20.84
N THR A 91 6.35 7.43 20.96
CA THR A 91 5.96 6.75 22.22
C THR A 91 7.15 6.34 23.08
N HIS A 92 8.36 6.71 22.66
CA HIS A 92 9.64 6.47 23.32
C HIS A 92 10.41 7.79 23.45
N GLU A 93 11.47 7.78 24.25
CA GLU A 93 12.43 8.90 24.30
C GLU A 93 13.17 9.07 22.97
N MET A 94 13.68 10.27 22.70
CA MET A 94 14.41 10.54 21.46
C MET A 94 15.66 9.65 21.38
N ARG A 95 15.86 9.02 20.22
CA ARG A 95 17.03 8.21 19.88
C ARG A 95 17.56 8.69 18.54
N GLU A 96 18.88 8.63 18.38
CA GLU A 96 19.54 8.96 17.12
C GLU A 96 19.28 7.86 16.07
N ASN A 97 19.41 8.22 14.80
CA ASN A 97 19.26 7.36 13.64
C ASN A 97 17.88 6.68 13.56
N CYS A 98 16.84 7.45 13.24
CA CYS A 98 15.46 6.95 13.18
C CYS A 98 15.31 5.70 12.28
N VAL A 99 16.06 5.62 11.17
CA VAL A 99 16.02 4.48 10.24
C VAL A 99 16.66 3.21 10.77
N SER A 100 17.37 3.27 11.89
CA SER A 100 17.87 2.07 12.58
C SER A 100 16.73 1.17 13.07
N CYS A 101 15.59 1.76 13.43
CA CYS A 101 14.42 1.06 13.95
C CYS A 101 13.19 1.20 13.04
N HIS A 102 13.05 2.31 12.34
CA HIS A 102 11.94 2.55 11.41
C HIS A 102 12.32 2.16 9.98
N LEU A 103 11.75 1.06 9.50
CA LEU A 103 11.95 0.61 8.13
C LEU A 103 11.36 1.61 7.14
N LEU A 104 12.18 1.99 6.15
CA LEU A 104 11.74 2.73 4.98
C LEU A 104 10.86 1.83 4.10
N PRO A 105 9.83 2.40 3.47
CA PRO A 105 9.05 1.62 2.53
C PRO A 105 9.91 1.30 1.28
N LYS A 106 9.72 0.11 0.73
CA LYS A 106 10.39 -0.37 -0.49
C LYS A 106 9.79 0.28 -1.74
#